data_AF-A0A7C3WXE9-F1
#
_entry.id   AF-A0A7C3WXE9-F1
#
_cell.length_a   1.000
_cell.length_b   1.000
_cell.length_c   1.000
_cell.angle_alpha   90.00
_cell.angle_beta   90.00
_cell.angle_gamma   90.00
#
_symmetry.space_group_name_H-M   'P 1'
#
loop_
_entity.id
_entity.type
_entity.pdbx_description
1 polymer ?
#
loop_
_entity_poly.entity_id
_entity_poly.type
_entity_poly.pdbx_seq_one_letter_code
_entity_poly.pdbx_strand_id
1 'polypeptide(L)' 'MTFGGIMRRLEEIAAALEKQDLELEEGLKLFEEGVSLVREARRRLTEAGARVEKLIGSLEEELTTEEFRLEEDNLAGD' A
#
# COMPACT_ATOMS: atom_id res chain seq x y z
N MET A 1 0.66 -11.61 11.35
CA MET A 1 -0.56 -11.90 10.55
C MET A 1 -0.37 -11.42 9.12
N THR A 2 -0.94 -12.12 8.12
CA THR A 2 -0.97 -11.66 6.72
C THR A 2 -2.06 -10.60 6.53
N PHE A 3 -2.04 -9.83 5.43
CA PHE A 3 -3.10 -8.85 5.15
C PHE A 3 -4.48 -9.50 5.05
N GLY A 4 -4.60 -10.60 4.30
CA GLY A 4 -5.85 -11.38 4.23
C GLY A 4 -6.26 -11.99 5.57
N GLY A 5 -5.31 -12.28 6.46
CA GLY A 5 -5.60 -12.69 7.84
C GLY A 5 -6.21 -11.57 8.68
N ILE A 6 -5.71 -10.34 8.52
CA ILE A 6 -6.28 -9.15 9.19
C ILE A 6 -7.71 -8.92 8.72
N MET A 7 -7.96 -9.01 7.41
CA MET A 7 -9.31 -8.83 6.85
C MET A 7 -10.29 -9.87 7.37
N ARG A 8 -9.92 -11.17 7.35
CA ARG A 8 -10.76 -12.23 7.93
C ARG A 8 -11.08 -12.00 9.40
N ARG A 9 -10.08 -11.59 10.20
CA ARG A 9 -10.30 -11.33 11.61
C ARG A 9 -11.23 -10.13 11.84
N LEU A 10 -11.12 -9.08 11.04
CA LEU A 10 -12.03 -7.94 11.08
C LEU A 10 -13.47 -8.33 10.74
N GLU A 11 -13.68 -9.21 9.75
CA GLU A 11 -14.99 -9.76 9.42
C GLU A 11 -15.58 -10.60 10.57
N GLU A 12 -14.76 -11.44 11.20
CA GLU A 12 -15.16 -12.20 12.40
C GLU A 12 -15.57 -11.30 13.56
N ILE A 13 -14.79 -10.24 13.82
CA ILE A 13 -15.09 -9.25 14.86
C ILE A 13 -16.40 -8.52 14.56
N ALA A 14 -16.61 -8.07 13.32
CA ALA A 14 -17.84 -7.40 12.92
C ALA A 14 -19.06 -8.31 13.12
N ALA A 15 -18.97 -9.57 12.66
CA ALA A 15 -20.04 -10.56 12.83
C ALA A 15 -20.30 -10.89 14.31
N ALA A 16 -19.27 -10.86 15.16
CA ALA A 16 -19.43 -11.06 16.60
C ALA A 16 -20.12 -9.87 17.28
N LEU A 17 -19.77 -8.63 16.91
CA LEU A 17 -20.36 -7.40 17.43
C LEU A 17 -21.84 -7.22 17.05
N GLU A 18 -22.30 -7.86 15.98
CA GLU A 18 -23.71 -7.84 15.55
C GLU A 18 -24.62 -8.79 16.35
N LYS A 19 -24.05 -9.67 17.18
CA LYS A 19 -24.83 -10.61 18.00
C LYS A 19 -25.56 -9.86 19.12
N GLN A 20 -26.84 -10.19 19.31
CA GLN A 20 -27.69 -9.54 20.32
C GLN A 20 -27.37 -9.92 21.78
N ASP A 21 -26.65 -11.02 21.98
CA ASP A 21 -26.31 -11.58 23.31
C ASP A 21 -24.81 -11.43 23.61
N LEU A 22 -24.20 -10.32 23.16
CA LEU A 22 -22.81 -10.03 23.42
C LEU A 22 -22.67 -9.28 24.75
N GLU A 23 -21.89 -9.84 25.68
CA GLU A 23 -21.56 -9.14 26.91
C GLU A 23 -20.73 -7.88 26.64
N LEU A 24 -21.00 -6.81 27.39
CA LEU A 24 -20.34 -5.50 27.20
C LEU A 24 -18.81 -5.59 27.24
N GLU A 25 -18.27 -6.32 28.21
CA GLU A 25 -16.83 -6.51 28.40
C GLU A 25 -16.19 -7.20 27.17
N GLU A 26 -16.88 -8.17 26.60
CA GLU A 26 -16.45 -8.88 25.40
C GLU A 26 -16.54 -7.99 24.16
N GLY A 27 -17.62 -7.22 24.03
CA GLY A 27 -17.77 -6.22 22.98
C GLY A 27 -16.67 -5.16 23.00
N LEU A 28 -16.28 -4.66 24.18
CA LEU A 28 -15.18 -3.71 24.32
C LEU A 28 -13.84 -4.30 23.85
N LYS A 29 -13.53 -5.54 24.25
CA LYS A 29 -12.30 -6.23 23.80
C LYS A 29 -12.27 -6.42 22.29
N LEU A 30 -13.38 -6.86 21.70
CA LEU A 30 -13.51 -7.04 20.26
C LEU A 30 -13.36 -5.71 19.51
N PHE A 31 -13.93 -4.63 20.04
CA PHE A 31 -13.79 -3.30 19.46
C PHE A 31 -12.35 -2.79 19.49
N GLU A 32 -11.66 -2.93 20.63
CA GLU A 32 -10.24 -2.55 20.77
C GLU A 32 -9.33 -3.35 19.83
N GLU A 33 -9.58 -4.66 19.71
CA GLU A 33 -8.90 -5.52 18.75
C GLU A 33 -9.13 -5.02 17.32
N GLY A 34 -10.40 -4.76 16.96
CA GLY A 34 -10.78 -4.26 15.64
C GLY A 34 -10.09 -2.94 15.29
N VAL A 35 -10.06 -1.97 16.22
CA VAL A 35 -9.37 -0.69 16.03
C VAL A 35 -7.88 -0.89 15.77
N SER A 36 -7.24 -1.80 16.52
CA SER A 36 -5.82 -2.11 16.38
C SER A 36 -5.53 -2.75 15.01
N LEU A 37 -6.38 -3.68 14.56
CA LEU A 37 -6.28 -4.33 13.26
C LEU A 37 -6.50 -3.35 12.09
N VAL A 38 -7.46 -2.42 12.20
CA VAL A 38 -7.67 -1.37 11.18
C VAL A 38 -6.44 -0.47 11.07
N ARG A 39 -5.84 -0.07 12.19
CA ARG A 39 -4.60 0.72 12.20
C ARG A 39 -3.45 -0.02 11.51
N GLU A 40 -3.29 -1.30 11.81
CA GLU A 40 -2.30 -2.18 11.17
C GLU A 40 -2.52 -2.28 9.65
N ALA A 41 -3.76 -2.53 9.22
CA ALA A 41 -4.11 -2.64 7.81
C ALA A 41 -3.80 -1.33 7.06
N ARG A 42 -4.19 -0.18 7.61
CA ARG A 42 -3.91 1.14 7.03
C ARG A 42 -2.41 1.37 6.86
N ARG A 43 -1.61 1.08 7.90
CA ARG A 43 -0.15 1.26 7.82
C ARG A 43 0.46 0.44 6.69
N ARG A 44 0.06 -0.83 6.54
CA ARG A 44 0.55 -1.70 5.46
C ARG A 44 0.15 -1.20 4.08
N LEU A 45 -1.07 -0.69 3.94
CA LEU A 45 -1.53 -0.11 2.68
C LEU A 45 -0.73 1.15 2.32
N THR A 46 -0.45 2.01 3.29
CA THR A 46 0.42 3.19 3.09
C THR A 46 1.82 2.77 2.66
N GLU A 47 2.43 1.80 3.35
CA GLU A 47 3.76 1.29 3.00
C GLU A 47 3.79 0.65 1.60
N ALA A 48 2.75 -0.11 1.24
CA ALA A 48 2.63 -0.69 -0.09
C ALA A 48 2.46 0.38 -1.17
N GLY A 49 1.62 1.39 -0.93
CA GLY A 49 1.41 2.53 -1.82
C GLY A 49 2.72 3.28 -2.10
N ALA A 50 3.46 3.64 -1.04
CA ALA A 50 4.74 4.33 -1.17
C ALA A 50 5.78 3.53 -1.98
N ARG A 51 5.78 2.19 -1.85
CA ARG A 51 6.65 1.32 -2.65
C ARG A 51 6.26 1.32 -4.13
N VAL A 52 4.95 1.30 -4.42
CA VAL A 52 4.44 1.38 -5.79
C VAL A 52 4.79 2.72 -6.41
N GLU A 53 4.54 3.82 -5.72
CA GLU A 53 4.89 5.17 -6.19
C GLU A 53 6.38 5.28 -6.51
N LYS A 54 7.26 4.77 -5.63
CA LYS A 54 8.70 4.76 -5.87
C LYS A 54 9.08 3.95 -7.12
N LEU A 55 8.44 2.80 -7.34
CA LEU A 55 8.73 1.95 -8.50
C LEU A 55 8.29 2.64 -9.81
N ILE A 56 7.12 3.27 -9.81
CA ILE A 56 6.63 4.03 -10.97
C ILE A 56 7.58 5.20 -11.26
N GLY A 57 7.96 5.99 -10.23
CA GLY A 57 8.89 7.09 -10.40
C GLY A 57 10.26 6.66 -10.92
N SER A 58 10.79 5.51 -10.48
CA SER A 58 12.05 4.98 -11.01
C SER A 58 11.96 4.54 -12.48
N LEU A 59 10.81 3.99 -12.91
CA LEU A 59 10.59 3.63 -14.31
C LEU A 59 10.51 4.88 -15.20
N GLU A 60 9.97 5.98 -14.69
CA GLU A 60 9.93 7.26 -15.42
C GLU A 60 11.31 7.90 -15.55
N GLU A 61 12.17 7.84 -14.52
CA GLU A 61 13.57 8.29 -14.59
C GLU A 61 14.40 7.47 -15.59
N GLU A 62 14.18 6.15 -15.66
CA GLU A 62 14.91 5.26 -16.59
C GLU A 62 14.49 5.47 -18.06
N LEU A 63 13.31 6.07 -18.30
CA LEU A 63 12.82 6.46 -19.63
C LEU A 63 13.22 7.87 -20.06
N THR A 64 14.15 8.52 -19.34
CA THR A 64 14.65 9.83 -19.74
C THR A 64 15.45 9.73 -21.04
N THR A 65 15.02 10.50 -22.05
CA THR A 65 15.68 10.60 -23.35
C THR A 65 16.99 11.35 -23.21
N GLU A 66 18.12 10.71 -23.51
CA GLU A 66 19.36 11.45 -23.79
C GLU A 66 19.15 12.30 -25.06
N GLU A 67 19.57 13.58 -25.02
CA GLU A 67 19.64 14.38 -26.23
C GLU A 67 20.59 13.69 -27.20
N PHE A 68 20.02 13.09 -28.25
CA PHE A 68 20.79 12.54 -29.34
C PHE A 68 21.44 13.69 -30.12
N ARG A 69 22.68 14.06 -29.73
CA ARG A 69 23.50 14.98 -30.52
C ARG A 69 24.05 14.23 -31.71
N LEU A 70 23.53 14.59 -32.88
CA LEU A 70 24.22 14.33 -34.13
C LEU A 70 25.55 15.12 -34.08
N GLU A 71 26.67 14.42 -33.90
CA GLU A 71 27.96 14.98 -34.28
C GLU A 71 27.88 15.29 -35.77
N GLU A 72 27.90 16.59 -36.11
CA GLU A 72 28.02 17.02 -37.50
C GLU A 72 29.31 16.45 -38.07
N ASP A 73 29.17 15.36 -38.82
CA ASP A 73 30.20 14.77 -39.66
C ASP A 73 30.85 15.88 -40.51
N ASN A 74 32.13 16.15 -40.22
CA ASN A 74 33.20 16.38 -41.20
C ASN A 74 32.74 16.67 -42.64
N LEU A 75 32.19 17.85 -42.91
CA LEU A 75 31.91 18.33 -44.26
C LEU A 75 32.32 19.80 -44.43
N ALA A 76 33.62 20.03 -44.28
CA ALA A 76 34.34 21.03 -45.05
C ALA A 76 35.84 20.68 -45.06
N GLY A 77 36.16 19.57 -45.72
CA GLY A 77 37.47 19.39 -46.32
C GLY A 77 37.55 20.20 -47.62
N ASP A 78 38.68 20.87 -47.77
CA ASP A 78 39.15 21.78 -48.84
C ASP A 78 38.73 23.27 -48.75
#